data_AF-A0A7W0QER7-F1
#
_entry.id   AF-A0A7W0QER7-F1
#
_cell.length_a   1.000
_cell.length_b   1.000
_cell.length_c   1.000
_cell.angle_alpha   90.00
_cell.angle_beta   90.00
_cell.angle_gamma   90.00
#
_symmetry.space_group_name_H-M   'P 1'
#
loop_
_entity.id
_entity.type
_entity.pdbx_description
1 polymer ?
#
loop_
_entity_poly.entity_id
_entity_poly.type
_entity_poly.pdbx_seq_one_letter_code
_entity_poly.pdbx_strand_id
1 'polypeptide(L)' 'MRQRLHLVRTRATAEPAVLDDRDWVVYLNDQRGLRLAPHGAPPVPAGPIDHAQLVQLLERADLVVTW' A
#
# COMPACT_ATOMS: atom_id res chain seq x y z
N MET A 1 4.48 17.17 -5.66
CA MET A 1 3.46 16.23 -6.20
C MET A 1 3.08 15.29 -5.06
N ARG A 2 1.82 14.86 -4.95
CA ARG A 2 1.29 14.16 -3.78
C ARG A 2 1.45 12.64 -3.90
N GLN A 3 2.08 12.00 -2.91
CA GLN A 3 2.29 10.57 -2.78
C GLN A 3 1.05 9.91 -2.13
N ARG A 4 0.39 8.97 -2.81
CA ARG A 4 -0.80 8.30 -2.26
C ARG A 4 -0.47 6.88 -1.82
N LEU A 5 -1.07 6.45 -0.72
CA LEU A 5 -1.02 5.09 -0.21
C LEU A 5 -2.41 4.47 -0.24
N HIS A 6 -2.56 3.39 -0.98
CA HIS A 6 -3.80 2.63 -1.11
C HIS A 6 -3.72 1.43 -0.16
N LEU A 7 -4.63 1.37 0.81
CA LEU A 7 -4.81 0.22 1.69
C LEU A 7 -5.97 -0.61 1.17
N VAL A 8 -5.69 -1.82 0.70
CA VAL A 8 -6.65 -2.69 0.01
C VAL A 8 -6.94 -3.91 0.85
N ARG A 9 -8.20 -4.12 1.25
CA ARG A 9 -8.60 -5.36 1.94
C ARG A 9 -9.01 -6.43 0.91
N THR A 10 -8.12 -7.39 0.66
CA THR A 10 -8.26 -8.44 -0.36
C THR A 10 -9.47 -9.37 -0.23
N ARG A 11 -10.21 -9.36 0.88
CA ARG A 11 -11.48 -10.09 1.00
C ARG A 11 -12.65 -9.44 0.26
N ALA A 12 -12.51 -8.19 -0.22
CA ALA A 12 -13.64 -7.41 -0.71
C ALA A 12 -13.50 -6.82 -2.13
N THR A 13 -12.31 -6.68 -2.72
CA THR A 13 -12.18 -5.84 -3.93
C THR A 13 -11.02 -6.24 -4.84
N ALA A 14 -11.27 -6.13 -6.15
CA ALA A 14 -10.25 -6.17 -7.20
C ALA A 14 -9.24 -5.03 -7.00
N GLU A 15 -8.02 -5.20 -7.52
CA GLU A 15 -6.95 -4.20 -7.52
C GLU A 15 -7.47 -2.79 -7.92
N PRO A 16 -7.01 -1.69 -7.30
CA PRO A 16 -7.49 -0.35 -7.63
C PRO A 16 -7.38 -0.09 -9.13
N ALA A 17 -8.50 0.25 -9.77
CA ALA A 17 -8.58 0.35 -11.23
C ALA A 17 -7.72 1.49 -11.83
N VAL A 18 -7.29 2.44 -11.01
CA VAL A 18 -6.43 3.56 -11.41
C VAL A 18 -5.38 3.78 -10.32
N LEU A 19 -4.14 3.43 -10.63
CA LEU A 19 -2.96 3.75 -9.83
C LEU A 19 -2.10 4.68 -10.67
N ASP A 20 -1.72 5.84 -10.12
CA ASP A 20 -0.69 6.66 -10.74
C ASP A 20 0.67 5.95 -10.60
N ASP A 21 1.64 6.20 -11.48
CA ASP A 21 2.98 5.57 -11.50
C ASP A 21 3.76 5.70 -10.19
N ARG A 22 3.36 6.63 -9.32
CA ARG A 22 3.99 6.89 -8.03
C ARG A 22 3.23 6.30 -6.85
N ASP A 23 1.98 5.87 -7.02
CA ASP A 23 1.15 5.43 -5.90
C ASP A 23 1.73 4.16 -5.23
N TRP A 24 1.56 4.04 -3.92
CA TRP A 24 1.93 2.84 -3.17
C TRP A 24 0.68 2.04 -2.84
N VAL A 25 0.77 0.72 -2.89
CA VAL A 25 -0.37 -0.17 -2.62
C VAL A 25 0.02 -1.20 -1.57
N VAL A 26 -0.74 -1.23 -0.47
CA VAL A 26 -0.60 -2.23 0.58
C VAL A 26 -1.86 -3.07 0.67
N TYR A 27 -1.70 -4.38 0.51
CA TYR A 27 -2.73 -5.38 0.70
C TYR A 27 -2.78 -5.82 2.16
N LEU A 28 -3.93 -5.59 2.80
CA LEU A 28 -4.25 -5.99 4.16
C LEU A 28 -4.84 -7.42 4.14
N ASN A 29 -3.98 -8.42 3.96
CA ASN A 29 -4.42 -9.79 3.70
C ASN A 29 -4.53 -10.58 5.00
N ASP A 30 -5.75 -10.72 5.53
CA ASP A 30 -6.13 -11.28 6.84
C ASP A 30 -5.63 -12.72 7.16
N GLN A 31 -4.96 -13.38 6.21
CA GLN A 31 -4.32 -14.70 6.40
C GLN A 31 -2.86 -14.78 5.94
N ARG A 32 -2.37 -13.81 5.16
CA ARG A 32 -0.98 -13.79 4.63
C ARG A 32 -0.16 -12.60 5.17
N GLY A 33 -0.74 -11.83 6.09
CA GLY A 33 -0.15 -10.61 6.63
C GLY A 33 -0.23 -9.44 5.66
N LEU A 34 0.48 -8.37 6.00
CA LEU A 34 0.57 -7.15 5.21
C LEU A 34 1.53 -7.38 4.03
N ARG A 35 1.15 -6.93 2.82
CA ARG A 35 2.01 -6.99 1.64
C ARG A 35 2.00 -5.68 0.88
N LEU A 36 3.18 -5.14 0.59
CA LEU A 36 3.41 -4.00 -0.29
C LEU A 36 3.60 -4.47 -1.74
N ALA A 37 2.89 -3.86 -2.68
CA ALA A 37 3.04 -4.09 -4.10
C ALA A 37 4.36 -3.46 -4.64
N PRO A 38 4.98 -4.04 -5.68
CA PRO A 38 6.16 -3.47 -6.33
C PRO A 38 5.78 -2.30 -7.27
N HIS A 39 5.17 -1.25 -6.72
CA HIS A 39 4.67 -0.08 -7.45
C HIS A 39 5.07 1.23 -6.76
N GLY A 40 5.37 2.28 -7.53
CA GLY A 40 5.61 3.63 -7.02
C GLY A 40 6.93 3.87 -6.27
N ALA A 41 7.92 2.97 -6.37
CA ALA A 41 9.23 3.07 -5.70
C ALA A 41 9.14 3.42 -4.19
N PRO A 42 8.49 2.57 -3.38
CA PRO A 42 8.23 2.84 -1.97
C PRO A 42 9.54 2.89 -1.15
N PRO A 43 9.53 3.60 -0.01
CA PRO A 43 10.70 3.77 0.87
C PRO A 43 11.07 2.50 1.65
N VAL A 44 10.33 1.41 1.46
CA VAL A 44 10.59 0.08 2.02
C VAL A 44 10.50 -0.96 0.90
N PRO A 45 11.19 -2.11 1.00
CA PRO A 45 11.13 -3.13 -0.04
C PRO A 45 9.71 -3.67 -0.27
N ALA A 46 9.35 -3.92 -1.52
CA ALA A 46 8.10 -4.58 -1.87
C ALA A 46 8.07 -6.04 -1.39
N GLY A 47 6.86 -6.58 -1.16
CA GLY A 47 6.67 -7.92 -0.60
C GLY A 47 6.00 -7.90 0.77
N PRO A 48 6.17 -8.95 1.60
CA PRO A 48 5.68 -8.97 2.97
C PRO A 48 6.29 -7.81 3.77
N ILE A 49 5.45 -7.10 4.52
CA ILE A 49 5.88 -6.03 5.41
C ILE A 49 5.32 -6.24 6.81
N ASP A 50 5.97 -5.66 7.80
CA ASP A 50 5.47 -5.61 9.18
C ASP A 50 4.68 -4.32 9.48
N HIS A 51 4.22 -4.20 10.72
CA HIS A 51 3.46 -3.02 11.15
C HIS A 51 4.32 -1.75 11.21
N ALA A 52 5.60 -1.85 11.58
CA ALA A 52 6.49 -0.69 11.64
C ALA A 52 6.76 -0.12 10.24
N GLN A 53 6.93 -0.99 9.25
CA GLN A 53 7.04 -0.61 7.83
C GLN A 53 5.74 0.00 7.29
N LEU A 54 4.57 -0.51 7.71
CA LEU A 54 3.29 0.12 7.39
C LEU A 54 3.18 1.53 7.97
N VAL A 55 3.59 1.74 9.22
CA VAL A 55 3.60 3.07 9.84
C VAL A 55 4.53 4.02 9.07
N GLN A 56 5.72 3.57 8.67
CA GLN A 56 6.62 4.37 7.83
C GLN A 56 6.00 4.79 6.49
N LEU A 57 5.17 3.94 5.88
CA LEU A 57 4.45 4.28 4.65
C LEU A 57 3.34 5.31 4.92
N LEU A 58 2.61 5.15 6.03
CA LEU A 58 1.54 6.08 6.44
C LEU A 58 2.09 7.48 6.72
N GLU A 59 3.23 7.59 7.40
CA GLU A 59 3.87 8.87 7.73
C GLU A 59 4.41 9.61 6.50
N ARG A 60 4.76 8.88 5.44
CA ARG A 60 5.33 9.44 4.20
C ARG A 60 4.31 9.68 3.10
N ALA A 61 3.09 9.17 3.25
CA ALA A 61 2.01 9.39 2.29
C ALA A 61 1.38 10.76 2.51
N ASP A 62 1.18 11.51 1.43
CA ASP A 62 0.40 12.76 1.46
C ASP A 62 -1.11 12.48 1.55
N LEU A 63 -1.55 11.28 1.16
CA LEU A 63 -2.94 10.84 1.21
C LEU A 63 -3.02 9.33 1.40
N VAL A 64 -3.95 8.89 2.26
CA VAL A 64 -4.28 7.47 2.45
C VAL A 64 -5.68 7.20 1.92
N VAL A 65 -5.81 6.21 1.04
CA VAL A 65 -7.08 5.79 0.44
C VAL A 65 -7.34 4.34 0.83
N THR A 66 -8.53 4.05 1.37
CA THR A 66 -8.91 2.69 1.79
C THR A 66 -9.96 2.10 0.86
N TRP A 67 -9.78 0.83 0.48
CA TRP A 67 -10.65 0.06 -0.42
C TRP A 67 -11.18 -1.20 0.23
#